data_AF-A0A7W0G8Y4-F1
#
_entry.id   AF-A0A7W0G8Y4-F1
#
_cell.length_a   1.000
_cell.length_b   1.000
_cell.length_c   1.000
_cell.angle_alpha   90.00
_cell.angle_beta   90.00
_cell.angle_gamma   90.00
#
_symmetry.space_group_name_H-M   'P 1'
#
loop_
_entity.id
_entity.type
_entity.pdbx_description
1 polymer ?
#
loop_
_entity_poly.entity_id
_entity_poly.type
_entity_poly.pdbx_seq_one_letter_code
_entity_poly.pdbx_strand_id
1 'polypeptide(L)'
;MKLMLRGWDTNERVLDSGAFESSQRVRVTEPVVESSESGARWLGVAYWQAVDRFTRGSVRPRWTDDGGRLTLLGGASLLCFGPPELAFSDELVSCRHSIQGGLLALRPGGSITLAQRRAGEELELSVTVEEYLPRLAARLGAPWWTGALYAKGQSPFHAAVSRRYFTQLVADGRS
;
A
#
# COMPACT_ATOMS: atom_id res chain seq x y z
N MET A 1 5.82 8.61 26.06
CA MET A 1 5.15 9.70 25.30
C MET A 1 4.13 9.04 24.37
N LYS A 2 2.96 9.64 24.08
CA LYS A 2 1.95 8.97 23.23
C LYS A 2 2.37 9.12 21.76
N LEU A 3 2.75 8.04 21.09
CA LEU A 3 3.06 8.07 19.66
C LEU A 3 1.86 8.61 18.86
N MET A 4 1.94 9.80 18.28
CA MET A 4 0.83 10.45 17.59
C MET A 4 1.11 10.57 16.09
N LEU A 5 0.12 10.21 15.27
CA LEU A 5 0.14 10.48 13.84
C LEU A 5 -0.02 11.98 13.60
N ARG A 6 0.94 12.59 12.92
CA ARG A 6 0.93 14.01 12.54
C ARG A 6 1.13 14.17 11.04
N GLY A 7 0.84 15.37 10.53
CA GLY A 7 1.23 15.76 9.17
C GLY A 7 0.72 14.82 8.08
N TRP A 8 -0.57 14.47 8.12
CA TRP A 8 -1.17 13.64 7.07
C TRP A 8 -1.04 14.33 5.72
N ASP A 9 -0.45 13.62 4.77
CA ASP A 9 -0.29 14.05 3.40
C ASP A 9 -0.78 12.95 2.44
N THR A 10 -1.46 13.37 1.37
CA THR A 10 -1.94 12.47 0.33
C THR A 10 -1.67 13.12 -1.02
N ASN A 11 -0.95 12.41 -1.87
CA ASN A 11 -0.67 12.81 -3.23
C ASN A 11 -1.10 11.70 -4.18
N GLU A 12 -1.79 12.05 -5.24
CA GLU A 12 -2.27 11.11 -6.25
C GLU A 12 -2.18 11.76 -7.62
N ARG A 13 -1.73 10.98 -8.60
CA ARG A 13 -1.69 11.42 -9.99
C ARG A 13 -1.89 10.27 -10.95
N VAL A 14 -2.40 10.59 -12.13
CA VAL A 14 -2.43 9.71 -13.29
C VAL A 14 -1.40 10.24 -14.27
N LEU A 15 -0.46 9.39 -14.68
CA LEU A 15 0.58 9.70 -15.66
C LEU A 15 0.01 9.69 -17.09
N ASP A 16 0.74 10.28 -18.03
CA ASP A 16 0.39 10.25 -19.47
C ASP A 16 0.31 8.83 -20.03
N SER A 17 1.02 7.89 -19.41
CA SER A 17 0.96 6.45 -19.73
C SER A 17 -0.34 5.77 -19.28
N GLY A 18 -1.21 6.48 -18.56
CA GLY A 18 -2.39 5.94 -17.89
C GLY A 18 -2.07 5.23 -16.56
N ALA A 19 -0.81 5.23 -16.12
CA ALA A 19 -0.42 4.66 -14.84
C ALA A 19 -0.89 5.55 -13.68
N PHE A 20 -1.32 4.92 -12.60
CA PHE A 20 -1.74 5.56 -11.37
C PHE A 20 -0.61 5.53 -10.36
N GLU A 21 -0.38 6.67 -9.73
CA GLU A 21 0.51 6.81 -8.59
C GLU A 21 -0.24 7.42 -7.41
N SER A 22 0.08 6.93 -6.23
CA SER A 22 -0.52 7.39 -4.98
C SER A 22 0.48 7.28 -3.84
N SER A 23 0.49 8.26 -2.95
CA SER A 23 1.28 8.22 -1.73
C SER A 23 0.46 8.75 -0.57
N GLN A 24 0.43 8.00 0.52
CA GLN A 24 -0.06 8.46 1.81
C GLN A 24 1.11 8.51 2.78
N ARG A 25 1.27 9.63 3.48
CA ARG A 25 2.38 9.87 4.41
C ARG A 25 1.90 10.46 5.72
N VAL A 26 2.57 10.08 6.80
CA VAL A 26 2.36 10.60 8.15
C VAL A 26 3.70 10.71 8.88
N ARG A 27 3.76 11.57 9.88
CA ARG A 27 4.92 11.72 10.79
C ARG A 27 4.65 11.04 12.13
N VAL A 28 5.67 10.42 12.69
CA VAL A 28 5.71 9.84 14.04
C VAL A 28 7.03 10.18 14.73
N THR A 29 7.04 10.22 16.06
CA THR A 29 8.20 10.65 16.85
C THR A 29 9.14 9.51 17.27
N GLU A 30 8.69 8.26 17.15
CA GLU A 30 9.45 7.06 17.53
C GLU A 30 9.25 5.96 16.47
N PRO A 31 10.21 5.05 16.27
CA PRO A 31 10.06 3.91 15.36
C PRO A 31 8.83 3.05 15.70
N VAL A 32 8.04 2.68 14.68
CA VAL A 32 6.95 1.69 14.81
C VAL A 32 7.40 0.28 14.46
N VAL A 33 8.55 0.17 13.80
CA VAL A 33 9.23 -1.09 13.53
C VAL A 33 10.72 -0.91 13.74
N GLU A 34 11.39 -1.99 14.15
CA GLU A 34 12.84 -2.06 14.22
C GLU A 34 13.48 -1.94 12.83
N SER A 35 14.72 -1.46 12.81
CA SER A 35 15.57 -1.46 11.62
C SER A 35 16.14 -2.87 11.35
N SER A 36 15.26 -3.77 10.94
CA SER A 36 15.59 -5.18 10.72
C SER A 36 14.78 -5.79 9.58
N GLU A 37 15.19 -6.95 9.10
CA GLU A 37 14.42 -7.73 8.14
C GLU A 37 13.01 -8.05 8.68
N SER A 38 12.90 -8.42 9.96
CA SER A 38 11.63 -8.69 10.64
C SER A 38 10.73 -7.44 10.66
N GLY A 39 11.31 -6.27 10.96
CA GLY A 39 10.59 -4.99 10.93
C GLY A 39 10.09 -4.63 9.52
N ALA A 40 10.94 -4.79 8.51
CA ALA A 40 10.57 -4.61 7.10
C ALA A 40 9.42 -5.54 6.71
N ARG A 41 9.55 -6.84 6.99
CA ARG A 41 8.51 -7.84 6.71
C ARG A 41 7.19 -7.50 7.41
N TRP A 42 7.27 -7.04 8.66
CA TRP A 42 6.10 -6.66 9.45
C TRP A 42 5.30 -5.51 8.82
N LEU A 43 5.96 -4.51 8.22
CA LEU A 43 5.26 -3.43 7.49
C LEU A 43 4.31 -4.00 6.43
N GLY A 44 4.79 -4.96 5.62
CA GLY A 44 3.98 -5.63 4.61
C GLY A 44 2.82 -6.42 5.23
N VAL A 45 3.11 -7.27 6.22
CA VAL A 45 2.10 -8.10 6.91
C VAL A 45 0.98 -7.23 7.50
N ALA A 46 1.35 -6.18 8.24
CA ALA A 46 0.40 -5.30 8.91
C ALA A 46 -0.51 -4.55 7.91
N TYR A 47 0.01 -4.16 6.74
CA TYR A 47 -0.80 -3.53 5.71
C TYR A 47 -1.80 -4.49 5.07
N TRP A 48 -1.38 -5.71 4.74
CA TRP A 48 -2.29 -6.70 4.18
C TRP A 48 -3.38 -7.11 5.18
N GLN A 49 -3.07 -7.16 6.47
CA GLN A 49 -4.07 -7.30 7.53
C GLN A 49 -5.01 -6.08 7.62
N ALA A 50 -4.51 -4.87 7.36
CA ALA A 50 -5.35 -3.67 7.31
C ALA A 50 -6.34 -3.74 6.12
N VAL A 51 -5.90 -4.21 4.95
CA VAL A 51 -6.77 -4.45 3.78
C VAL A 51 -7.85 -5.49 4.11
N ASP A 52 -7.48 -6.62 4.68
CA ASP A 52 -8.41 -7.70 5.06
C ASP A 52 -9.47 -7.19 6.05
N ARG A 53 -9.04 -6.55 7.15
CA ARG A 53 -9.94 -6.01 8.17
C ARG A 53 -10.83 -4.90 7.63
N PHE A 54 -10.29 -4.00 6.81
CA PHE A 54 -11.06 -2.90 6.21
C PHE A 54 -12.16 -3.42 5.28
N THR A 55 -11.86 -4.47 4.51
CA THR A 55 -12.84 -5.12 3.61
C THR A 55 -13.70 -6.17 4.32
N ARG A 56 -13.58 -6.30 5.64
CA ARG A 56 -14.27 -7.30 6.47
C ARG A 56 -14.11 -8.74 5.93
N GLY A 57 -12.91 -9.05 5.43
CA GLY A 57 -12.57 -10.37 4.88
C GLY A 57 -13.12 -10.64 3.48
N SER A 58 -13.68 -9.63 2.80
CA SER A 58 -14.13 -9.74 1.41
C SER A 58 -12.95 -9.78 0.43
N VAL A 59 -11.85 -9.13 0.79
CA VAL A 59 -10.56 -9.21 0.09
C VAL A 59 -9.55 -9.86 1.02
N ARG A 60 -9.15 -11.08 0.70
CA ARG A 60 -8.23 -11.88 1.53
C ARG A 60 -6.84 -11.92 0.92
N PRO A 61 -5.81 -11.45 1.65
CA PRO A 61 -4.43 -11.69 1.28
C PRO A 61 -4.06 -13.15 1.49
N ARG A 62 -3.33 -13.72 0.53
CA ARG A 62 -2.67 -15.02 0.66
C ARG A 62 -1.24 -14.87 0.19
N TRP A 63 -0.31 -15.38 0.97
CA TRP A 63 1.13 -15.30 0.72
C TRP A 63 1.75 -16.69 0.67
N THR A 64 2.70 -16.86 -0.23
CA THR A 64 3.61 -18.00 -0.38
C THR A 64 5.02 -17.45 -0.61
N ASP A 65 6.03 -18.31 -0.69
CA ASP A 65 7.40 -17.87 -0.95
C ASP A 65 7.53 -17.18 -2.32
N ASP A 66 6.72 -17.57 -3.30
CA ASP A 66 6.68 -16.97 -4.64
C ASP A 66 5.98 -15.60 -4.71
N GLY A 67 5.43 -15.10 -3.60
CA GLY A 67 4.70 -13.84 -3.54
C GLY A 67 3.28 -13.96 -3.02
N GLY A 68 2.42 -13.03 -3.45
CA GLY A 68 1.13 -12.81 -2.80
C GLY A 68 -0.01 -12.58 -3.76
N ARG A 69 -1.23 -12.77 -3.26
CA ARG A 69 -2.46 -12.49 -3.98
C ARG A 69 -3.51 -11.92 -3.07
N LEU A 70 -4.21 -10.89 -3.56
CA LEU A 70 -5.45 -10.42 -2.99
C LEU A 70 -6.61 -11.10 -3.71
N THR A 71 -7.38 -11.89 -2.98
CA THR A 71 -8.48 -12.67 -3.54
C THR A 71 -9.83 -12.19 -3.03
N LEU A 72 -10.82 -12.05 -3.92
CA LEU A 72 -12.21 -11.87 -3.50
C LEU A 72 -12.74 -13.14 -2.84
N LEU A 73 -13.73 -12.96 -1.97
CA LEU A 73 -14.61 -14.05 -1.54
C LEU A 73 -15.21 -14.73 -2.79
N GLY A 74 -14.93 -16.03 -2.98
CA GLY A 74 -15.22 -16.77 -4.22
C GLY A 74 -14.00 -17.12 -5.07
N GLY A 75 -12.80 -16.65 -4.72
CA GLY A 75 -11.52 -17.16 -5.25
C GLY A 75 -10.88 -16.36 -6.39
N ALA A 76 -11.54 -15.33 -6.90
CA ALA A 76 -11.00 -14.49 -7.96
C ALA A 76 -9.82 -13.62 -7.46
N SER A 77 -8.68 -13.68 -8.14
CA SER A 77 -7.50 -12.85 -7.81
C SER A 77 -7.65 -11.43 -8.36
N LEU A 78 -7.80 -10.46 -7.47
CA LEU A 78 -7.85 -9.03 -7.80
C LEU A 78 -6.50 -8.51 -8.24
N LEU A 79 -5.47 -8.81 -7.45
CA LEU A 79 -4.08 -8.45 -7.69
C LEU A 79 -3.17 -9.60 -7.29
N CYS A 80 -2.13 -9.82 -8.09
CA CYS A 80 -1.03 -10.72 -7.81
C CYS A 80 0.24 -9.90 -7.60
N PHE A 81 1.10 -10.35 -6.69
CA PHE A 81 2.30 -9.66 -6.27
C PHE A 81 3.48 -10.62 -6.28
N GLY A 82 4.66 -10.09 -6.60
CA GLY A 82 5.91 -10.84 -6.42
C GLY A 82 6.28 -11.05 -4.95
N PRO A 83 7.38 -11.78 -4.69
CA PRO A 83 7.92 -11.91 -3.34
C PRO A 83 8.24 -10.52 -2.74
N PRO A 84 8.16 -10.38 -1.41
CA PRO A 84 8.53 -9.12 -0.76
C PRO A 84 10.00 -8.81 -1.00
N GLU A 85 10.27 -7.62 -1.52
CA GLU A 85 11.59 -7.01 -1.55
C GLU A 85 11.75 -6.18 -0.27
N LEU A 86 12.65 -6.61 0.60
CA LEU A 86 12.88 -6.00 1.92
C LEU A 86 14.14 -5.14 1.90
N ALA A 87 14.07 -3.94 2.49
CA ALA A 87 15.25 -3.12 2.74
C ALA A 87 15.21 -2.60 4.17
N PHE A 88 16.37 -2.57 4.85
CA PHE A 88 16.50 -2.05 6.20
C PHE A 88 17.88 -1.43 6.43
N SER A 89 17.89 -0.27 7.08
CA SER A 89 19.04 0.49 7.55
C SER A 89 18.54 1.52 8.58
N ASP A 90 19.45 2.19 9.28
CA ASP A 90 19.08 3.24 10.25
C ASP A 90 18.23 4.37 9.66
N GLU A 91 18.26 4.54 8.33
CA GLU A 91 17.55 5.61 7.62
C GLU A 91 16.24 5.13 6.95
N LEU A 92 16.11 3.82 6.68
CA LEU A 92 14.98 3.26 5.93
C LEU A 92 14.67 1.84 6.39
N VAL A 93 13.41 1.57 6.66
CA VAL A 93 12.85 0.21 6.74
C VAL A 93 11.71 0.14 5.74
N SER A 94 11.75 -0.80 4.79
CA SER A 94 10.70 -0.92 3.78
C SER A 94 10.41 -2.35 3.35
N CYS A 95 9.16 -2.55 2.96
CA CYS A 95 8.70 -3.73 2.23
C CYS A 95 8.08 -3.26 0.92
N ARG A 96 8.54 -3.84 -0.18
CA ARG A 96 8.03 -3.56 -1.52
C ARG A 96 7.50 -4.82 -2.15
N HIS A 97 6.38 -4.69 -2.85
CA HIS A 97 5.80 -5.74 -3.67
C HIS A 97 5.60 -5.23 -5.09
N SER A 98 6.20 -5.93 -6.06
CA SER A 98 5.90 -5.72 -7.47
C SER A 98 4.49 -6.21 -7.80
N ILE A 99 3.75 -5.47 -8.63
CA ILE A 99 2.41 -5.88 -9.08
C ILE A 99 2.57 -6.74 -10.34
N GLN A 100 2.25 -8.02 -10.22
CA GLN A 100 2.43 -9.02 -11.27
C GLN A 100 1.17 -9.28 -12.10
N GLY A 101 0.05 -8.63 -11.80
CA GLY A 101 -1.19 -8.75 -12.58
C GLY A 101 -2.42 -8.92 -11.71
N GLY A 102 -3.43 -9.63 -12.23
CA GLY A 102 -4.74 -9.83 -11.60
C GLY A 102 -5.86 -9.12 -12.35
N LEU A 103 -7.11 -9.31 -11.91
CA LEU A 103 -8.29 -8.75 -12.56
C LEU A 103 -8.31 -7.21 -12.58
N LEU A 104 -7.69 -6.57 -11.58
CA LEU A 104 -7.64 -5.10 -11.51
C LEU A 104 -6.46 -4.51 -12.29
N ALA A 105 -5.45 -5.31 -12.64
CA ALA A 105 -4.30 -4.85 -13.42
C ALA A 105 -4.55 -5.03 -14.93
N LEU A 106 -4.24 -3.99 -15.71
CA LEU A 106 -4.28 -4.06 -17.17
C LEU A 106 -3.21 -5.03 -17.68
N ARG A 107 -1.99 -4.89 -17.13
CA ARG A 107 -0.82 -5.73 -17.38
C ARG A 107 0.04 -5.75 -16.11
N PRO A 108 0.99 -6.71 -15.98
CA PRO A 108 2.01 -6.64 -14.94
C PRO A 108 2.78 -5.31 -15.00
N GLY A 109 3.06 -4.70 -13.86
CA GLY A 109 3.73 -3.40 -13.79
C GLY A 109 3.35 -2.59 -12.56
N GLY A 110 4.31 -1.79 -12.09
CA GLY A 110 4.20 -0.99 -10.89
C GLY A 110 4.48 -1.76 -9.59
N SER A 111 4.38 -1.05 -8.48
CA SER A 111 4.65 -1.59 -7.15
C SER A 111 3.85 -0.90 -6.07
N ILE A 112 3.73 -1.58 -4.93
CA ILE A 112 3.38 -0.98 -3.66
C ILE A 112 4.60 -1.06 -2.72
N THR A 113 4.91 0.07 -2.08
CA THR A 113 6.02 0.22 -1.15
C THR A 113 5.49 0.73 0.17
N LEU A 114 5.85 0.06 1.25
CA LEU A 114 5.53 0.44 2.63
C LEU A 114 6.83 0.78 3.31
N ALA A 115 6.94 1.96 3.91
CA ALA A 115 8.21 2.40 4.48
C ALA A 115 8.06 3.16 5.79
N GLN A 116 9.09 3.02 6.62
CA GLN A 116 9.46 3.94 7.68
C GLN A 116 10.79 4.59 7.27
N ARG A 117 10.84 5.92 7.17
CA ARG A 117 12.06 6.66 6.77
C ARG A 117 12.37 7.77 7.76
N ARG A 118 13.64 8.00 8.05
CA ARG A 118 14.06 9.15 8.85
C ARG A 118 13.75 10.47 8.14
N ALA A 119 13.27 11.46 8.90
CA ALA A 119 12.97 12.79 8.38
C ALA A 119 13.22 13.85 9.45
N GLY A 120 14.48 14.29 9.54
CA GLY A 120 14.94 15.17 10.61
C GLY A 120 14.89 14.45 11.96
N GLU A 121 14.21 15.05 12.93
CA GLU A 121 13.99 14.48 14.27
C GLU A 121 12.78 13.52 14.33
N GLU A 122 11.98 13.45 13.27
CA GLU A 122 10.82 12.57 13.16
C GLU A 122 11.07 11.42 12.19
N LEU A 123 10.11 10.51 12.11
CA LEU A 123 10.05 9.44 11.12
C LEU A 123 8.82 9.64 10.24
N GLU A 124 8.98 9.42 8.94
CA GLU A 124 7.90 9.28 7.98
C GLU A 124 7.43 7.84 7.94
N LEU A 125 6.13 7.60 8.04
CA LEU A 125 5.53 6.37 7.56
C LEU A 125 4.87 6.64 6.21
N SER A 126 5.06 5.76 5.25
CA SER A 126 4.45 5.89 3.93
C SER A 126 3.89 4.58 3.39
N VAL A 127 2.86 4.74 2.57
CA VAL A 127 2.37 3.74 1.63
C VAL A 127 2.38 4.41 0.27
N THR A 128 3.16 3.87 -0.66
CA THR A 128 3.30 4.42 -2.01
C THR A 128 2.95 3.35 -3.03
N VAL A 129 2.11 3.70 -4.00
CA VAL A 129 1.83 2.92 -5.21
C VAL A 129 2.43 3.67 -6.38
N GLU A 130 3.24 3.00 -7.18
CA GLU A 130 3.96 3.58 -8.32
C GLU A 130 3.67 2.79 -9.59
N GLU A 131 3.53 3.50 -10.71
CA GLU A 131 3.38 2.95 -12.07
C GLU A 131 2.31 1.86 -12.24
N TYR A 132 1.33 1.79 -11.35
CA TYR A 132 0.28 0.78 -11.41
C TYR A 132 -0.69 1.09 -12.55
N LEU A 133 -0.92 0.14 -13.45
CA LEU A 133 -1.84 0.30 -14.58
C LEU A 133 -3.18 -0.38 -14.31
N PRO A 134 -4.22 0.34 -13.82
CA PRO A 134 -5.52 -0.24 -13.56
C PRO A 134 -6.25 -0.60 -14.86
N ARG A 135 -6.79 -1.83 -14.94
CA ARG A 135 -7.54 -2.36 -16.09
C ARG A 135 -8.76 -1.50 -16.45
N LEU A 136 -9.44 -0.98 -15.44
CA LEU A 136 -10.67 -0.21 -15.63
C LEU A 136 -10.43 1.22 -16.13
N ALA A 137 -9.20 1.76 -16.00
CA ALA A 137 -8.83 3.00 -16.67
C ALA A 137 -8.66 2.80 -18.20
N ALA A 138 -8.49 1.56 -18.65
CA ALA A 138 -8.11 1.21 -20.01
C ALA A 138 -9.25 0.59 -20.86
N ARG A 139 -10.53 0.76 -20.48
CA ARG A 139 -11.61 0.53 -21.45
C ARG A 139 -11.52 1.60 -22.55
N LEU A 140 -10.74 1.31 -23.60
CA LEU A 140 -10.67 2.07 -24.84
C LEU A 140 -12.10 2.30 -25.37
N GLY A 141 -12.53 3.56 -25.44
CA GLY A 141 -13.86 3.96 -25.89
C GLY A 141 -14.88 4.22 -24.78
N ALA A 142 -14.54 4.02 -23.50
CA ALA A 142 -15.40 4.45 -22.40
C ALA A 142 -15.28 5.96 -22.16
N PRO A 143 -16.37 6.65 -21.77
CA PRO A 143 -16.32 8.09 -21.50
C PRO A 143 -15.27 8.45 -20.43
N TRP A 144 -14.56 9.56 -20.62
CA TRP A 144 -13.52 10.05 -19.70
C TRP A 144 -13.94 10.11 -18.21
N TRP A 145 -15.23 10.26 -17.91
CA TRP A 145 -15.77 10.26 -16.56
C TRP A 145 -15.77 8.87 -15.87
N THR A 146 -15.66 7.75 -16.60
CA THR A 146 -15.58 6.41 -15.98
C THR A 146 -14.20 6.14 -15.36
N GLY A 147 -13.13 6.66 -15.96
CA GLY A 147 -11.81 6.70 -15.32
C GLY A 147 -11.80 7.61 -14.09
N ALA A 148 -12.54 8.73 -14.13
CA ALA A 148 -12.72 9.65 -13.02
C ALA A 148 -13.56 9.05 -11.85
N LEU A 149 -14.53 8.18 -12.13
CA LEU A 149 -15.27 7.43 -11.10
C LEU A 149 -14.39 6.40 -10.38
N TYR A 150 -13.42 5.81 -11.08
CA TYR A 150 -12.48 4.84 -10.51
C TYR A 150 -11.37 5.51 -9.70
N ALA A 151 -10.82 6.63 -10.19
CA ALA A 151 -9.94 7.51 -9.41
C ALA A 151 -10.63 8.01 -8.13
N LYS A 152 -11.94 8.32 -8.19
CA LYS A 152 -12.76 8.67 -7.02
C LYS A 152 -13.10 7.50 -6.08
N GLY A 153 -12.90 6.25 -6.48
CA GLY A 153 -13.20 5.07 -5.65
C GLY A 153 -11.97 4.43 -5.01
N GLN A 154 -10.87 4.33 -5.76
CA GLN A 154 -9.60 3.82 -5.25
C GLN A 154 -8.93 4.80 -4.29
N SER A 155 -9.01 6.11 -4.56
CA SER A 155 -8.41 7.14 -3.71
C SER A 155 -8.95 7.12 -2.26
N PRO A 156 -10.27 7.14 -2.02
CA PRO A 156 -10.80 7.03 -0.65
C PRO A 156 -10.52 5.68 -0.01
N PHE A 157 -10.53 4.59 -0.78
CA PHE A 157 -10.23 3.25 -0.26
C PHE A 157 -8.77 3.17 0.20
N HIS A 158 -7.81 3.56 -0.66
CA HIS A 158 -6.39 3.55 -0.34
C HIS A 158 -6.09 4.48 0.84
N ALA A 159 -6.64 5.69 0.86
CA ALA A 159 -6.48 6.61 1.99
C ALA A 159 -7.05 6.03 3.29
N ALA A 160 -8.23 5.41 3.26
CA ALA A 160 -8.86 4.81 4.45
C ALA A 160 -8.09 3.59 4.97
N VAL A 161 -7.62 2.71 4.08
CA VAL A 161 -6.76 1.58 4.43
C VAL A 161 -5.44 2.08 5.03
N SER A 162 -4.77 3.03 4.39
CA SER A 162 -3.51 3.63 4.88
C SER A 162 -3.71 4.27 6.25
N ARG A 163 -4.84 4.94 6.50
CA ARG A 163 -5.15 5.52 7.82
C ARG A 163 -5.31 4.43 8.89
N ARG A 164 -6.04 3.35 8.58
CA ARG A 164 -6.22 2.21 9.49
C ARG A 164 -4.89 1.53 9.78
N TYR A 165 -4.06 1.36 8.76
CA TYR A 165 -2.72 0.78 8.82
C TYR A 165 -1.79 1.59 9.74
N PHE A 166 -1.62 2.88 9.49
CA PHE A 166 -0.75 3.72 10.33
C PHE A 166 -1.24 3.80 11.78
N THR A 167 -2.55 3.84 11.99
CA THR A 167 -3.11 3.83 13.36
C THR A 167 -2.78 2.51 14.08
N GLN A 168 -2.81 1.39 13.35
CA GLN A 168 -2.48 0.08 13.91
C GLN A 168 -0.98 -0.03 14.24
N LEU A 169 -0.09 0.37 13.31
CA LEU A 169 1.35 0.35 13.56
C LEU A 169 1.74 1.18 14.80
N VAL A 170 1.11 2.34 14.96
CA VAL A 170 1.32 3.20 16.13
C VAL A 170 0.81 2.59 17.43
N ALA A 171 -0.19 1.71 17.37
CA ALA A 171 -0.70 0.99 18.52
C ALA A 171 0.20 -0.20 18.88
N ASP A 172 0.67 -0.94 17.88
CA ASP A 172 1.49 -2.15 18.04
C ASP A 172 2.94 -1.80 18.43
N GLY A 173 3.50 -0.69 17.94
CA GLY A 173 4.82 -0.21 18.35
C GLY A 173 4.90 0.30 19.81
N ARG A 174 3.80 0.23 20.57
CA ARG A 174 3.75 0.59 22.00
C ARG A 174 3.73 -0.61 22.93
N SER A 175 3.57 -1.83 22.40
CA SER A 175 3.55 -3.08 23.16
C SER A 175 4.92 -3.75 23.14
#